data_AF-A0A2T2QUQ1-F1
#
_entry.id   AF-A0A2T2QUQ1-F1
#
_cell.length_a   1.000
_cell.length_b   1.000
_cell.length_c   1.000
_cell.angle_alpha   90.00
_cell.angle_beta   90.00
_cell.angle_gamma   90.00
#
_symmetry.space_group_name_H-M   'P 1'
#
loop_
_entity.id
_entity.type
_entity.pdbx_description
1 polymer ?
#
loop_
_entity_poly.entity_id
_entity_poly.type
_entity_poly.pdbx_seq_one_letter_code
_entity_poly.pdbx_strand_id
1 'polypeptide(L)'
;MQDWLLDLLQTNDLNQAISALSFTSVATAVVLLVILVTLAAFLRDRFPASKPWLFWSMATIVLVVTFILIGSTVYLNTVSTSGGPVHRHADFEMWACGEELELEDPSEFLSNKIGTPVLHEHNDKRIHLEGVVVEPRDGSLGKFMKVTGGSITRNSIVFPTNDGGRSFINGETCQGRPSELQVFVYQTTENGYYTLRKLENPPEYTISDESVVPPGDCIIMEFAPPKQTTSKMCRQYEVALDIGDLKGRKPE
;
A
#
# COMPACT_ATOMS: atom_id res chain seq x y z
N MET A 1 2.35 30.95 1.47
CA MET A 1 2.70 30.21 0.22
C MET A 1 4.06 29.52 0.28
N GLN A 2 4.79 29.57 1.40
CA GLN A 2 6.04 28.84 1.61
C GLN A 2 5.85 27.66 2.58
N ASP A 3 4.90 27.79 3.52
CA ASP A 3 4.59 26.75 4.50
C ASP A 3 3.94 25.49 3.88
N TRP A 4 3.06 25.62 2.88
CA TRP A 4 2.49 24.45 2.20
C TRP A 4 3.54 23.62 1.47
N LEU A 5 4.65 24.24 1.04
CA LEU A 5 5.74 23.60 0.30
C LEU A 5 6.70 22.86 1.26
N LEU A 6 6.84 23.37 2.49
CA LEU A 6 7.56 22.70 3.58
C LEU A 6 6.74 21.56 4.19
N ASP A 7 5.42 21.71 4.31
CA ASP A 7 4.52 20.64 4.75
C ASP A 7 4.47 19.50 3.70
N LEU A 8 4.60 19.85 2.41
CA LEU A 8 4.79 18.92 1.29
C LEU A 8 6.17 18.21 1.29
N LEU A 9 7.13 18.67 2.09
CA LEU A 9 8.48 18.10 2.15
C LEU A 9 8.77 17.37 3.47
N GLN A 10 8.01 17.66 4.54
CA GLN A 10 8.24 17.08 5.87
C GLN A 10 7.36 15.87 6.21
N THR A 11 6.31 15.57 5.43
CA THR A 11 5.40 14.45 5.71
C THR A 11 5.17 13.50 4.53
N ASN A 12 5.77 13.77 3.37
CA ASN A 12 5.32 13.18 2.12
C ASN A 12 6.10 11.94 1.71
N ASP A 13 5.36 10.85 1.67
CA ASP A 13 5.61 9.71 0.80
C ASP A 13 6.01 10.21 -0.60
N LEU A 14 7.25 9.92 -1.00
CA LEU A 14 7.81 10.38 -2.27
C LEU A 14 6.97 9.88 -3.46
N ASN A 15 6.40 8.67 -3.36
CA ASN A 15 5.52 8.13 -4.38
C ASN A 15 4.26 9.00 -4.51
N GLN A 16 3.68 9.43 -3.39
CA GLN A 16 2.50 10.29 -3.40
C GLN A 16 2.80 11.66 -4.00
N ALA A 17 3.94 12.26 -3.65
CA ALA A 17 4.37 13.55 -4.20
C ALA A 17 4.58 13.47 -5.73
N ILE A 18 5.24 12.41 -6.20
CA ILE A 18 5.51 12.22 -7.63
C ILE A 18 4.24 11.85 -8.40
N SER A 19 3.34 11.06 -7.81
CA SER A 19 2.02 10.79 -8.37
C SER A 19 1.21 12.08 -8.51
N ALA A 20 1.21 12.93 -7.48
CA ALA A 20 0.52 14.22 -7.52
C ALA A 20 1.11 15.17 -8.57
N LEU A 21 2.45 15.27 -8.67
CA LEU A 21 3.11 16.04 -9.72
C LEU A 21 2.76 15.52 -11.12
N SER A 22 2.78 14.20 -11.31
CA SER A 22 2.44 13.57 -12.58
C SER A 22 1.00 13.86 -12.98
N PHE A 23 0.05 13.67 -12.05
CA PHE A 23 -1.36 13.93 -12.27
C PHE A 23 -1.63 15.41 -12.59
N THR A 24 -1.10 16.33 -11.79
CA THR A 24 -1.29 17.77 -11.99
C THR A 24 -0.67 18.26 -13.29
N SER A 25 0.50 17.73 -13.68
CA SER A 25 1.14 18.04 -14.96
C SER A 25 0.30 17.57 -16.15
N VAL A 26 -0.22 16.34 -16.11
CA VAL A 26 -1.09 15.80 -17.15
C VAL A 26 -2.41 16.57 -17.24
N ALA A 27 -3.07 16.82 -16.11
CA ALA A 27 -4.34 17.56 -16.08
C ALA A 27 -4.19 18.98 -16.65
N THR A 28 -3.12 19.70 -16.25
CA THR A 28 -2.81 21.03 -16.77
C THR A 28 -2.55 21.00 -18.27
N ALA A 29 -1.80 20.01 -18.75
CA ALA A 29 -1.53 19.85 -20.17
C ALA A 29 -2.78 19.57 -20.98
N VAL A 30 -3.69 18.72 -20.50
CA VAL A 30 -4.98 18.45 -21.14
C VAL A 30 -5.78 19.75 -21.30
N VAL A 31 -5.89 20.56 -20.24
CA VAL A 31 -6.60 21.85 -20.30
C VAL A 31 -5.95 22.78 -21.33
N LEU A 32 -4.63 22.94 -21.30
CA LEU A 32 -3.91 23.81 -22.25
C LEU A 32 -4.04 23.32 -23.69
N LEU A 33 -3.97 22.01 -23.92
CA LEU A 33 -4.15 21.42 -25.25
C LEU A 33 -5.57 21.63 -25.77
N VAL A 34 -6.60 21.48 -24.93
CA VAL A 34 -7.99 21.78 -25.31
C VAL A 34 -8.14 23.24 -25.74
N ILE A 35 -7.55 24.18 -24.98
CA ILE A 35 -7.55 25.61 -25.34
C ILE A 35 -6.82 25.82 -26.67
N LEU A 36 -5.62 25.28 -26.86
CA LEU A 36 -4.84 25.44 -28.09
C LEU A 36 -5.52 24.82 -29.31
N VAL A 37 -6.16 23.66 -29.17
CA VAL A 37 -6.94 23.01 -30.23
C VAL A 37 -8.16 23.86 -30.59
N THR A 38 -8.85 24.40 -29.59
CA THR A 38 -9.99 25.30 -29.79
C THR A 38 -9.55 26.57 -30.53
N LEU A 39 -8.46 27.21 -30.09
CA LEU A 39 -7.87 28.37 -30.76
C LEU A 39 -7.44 28.03 -32.19
N ALA A 40 -6.82 26.88 -32.41
CA ALA A 40 -6.45 26.43 -33.75
C ALA A 40 -7.68 26.27 -34.66
N ALA A 41 -8.77 25.71 -34.15
CA ALA A 41 -10.02 25.58 -34.90
C ALA A 41 -10.60 26.94 -35.32
N PHE A 42 -10.57 27.95 -34.44
CA PHE A 42 -11.11 29.29 -34.74
C PHE A 42 -10.18 30.18 -35.56
N LEU A 43 -8.85 30.05 -35.40
CA LEU A 43 -7.87 30.95 -36.02
C LEU A 43 -7.31 30.41 -37.35
N ARG A 44 -7.48 29.11 -37.66
CA ARG A 44 -6.86 28.46 -38.84
C ARG A 44 -7.11 29.17 -40.17
N ASP A 45 -8.31 29.74 -40.33
CA ASP A 45 -8.76 30.34 -41.60
C ASP A 45 -8.52 31.86 -41.60
N ARG A 46 -8.46 32.49 -40.42
CA ARG A 46 -8.24 33.95 -40.28
C ARG A 46 -6.77 34.33 -40.31
N PHE A 47 -5.90 33.50 -39.73
CA PHE A 47 -4.47 33.81 -39.55
C PHE A 47 -3.61 32.59 -39.90
N PRO A 48 -3.34 32.31 -41.19
CA PRO A 48 -2.61 31.11 -41.61
C PRO A 48 -1.19 31.03 -41.03
N ALA A 49 -0.55 32.18 -40.77
CA ALA A 49 0.77 32.25 -40.14
C ALA A 49 0.80 31.74 -38.68
N SER A 50 -0.36 31.62 -38.00
CA SER A 50 -0.44 31.12 -36.62
C SER A 50 -0.33 29.59 -36.51
N LYS A 51 -0.58 28.85 -37.59
CA LYS A 51 -0.56 27.38 -37.62
C LYS A 51 0.74 26.76 -37.09
N PRO A 52 1.94 27.15 -37.58
CA PRO A 52 3.18 26.58 -37.06
C PRO A 52 3.38 26.87 -35.57
N TRP A 53 3.02 28.07 -35.11
CA TRP A 53 3.15 28.43 -33.71
C TRP A 53 2.25 27.57 -32.81
N LEU A 54 0.96 27.44 -33.15
CA LEU A 54 0.03 26.59 -32.41
C LEU A 54 0.47 25.12 -32.38
N PHE A 55 0.96 24.59 -33.52
CA PHE A 55 1.51 23.25 -33.59
C PHE A 55 2.70 23.06 -32.65
N TRP A 56 3.69 23.96 -32.71
CA TRP A 56 4.88 23.87 -31.86
C TRP A 56 4.55 24.08 -30.38
N SER A 57 3.58 24.93 -30.02
CA SER A 57 3.11 25.06 -28.65
C SER A 57 2.49 23.76 -28.13
N MET A 58 1.61 23.13 -28.91
CA MET A 58 1.02 21.83 -28.53
C MET A 58 2.10 20.75 -28.39
N ALA A 59 3.01 20.64 -29.36
CA ALA A 59 4.12 19.70 -29.33
C ALA A 59 5.02 19.93 -28.10
N THR A 60 5.33 21.18 -27.78
CA THR A 60 6.14 21.55 -26.61
C THR A 60 5.47 21.10 -25.30
N ILE A 61 4.15 21.31 -25.15
CA ILE A 61 3.41 20.88 -23.95
C ILE A 61 3.50 19.37 -23.80
N VAL A 62 3.25 18.61 -24.87
CA VAL A 62 3.34 17.14 -24.85
C VAL A 62 4.76 16.68 -24.49
N LEU A 63 5.79 17.28 -25.09
CA LEU A 63 7.19 16.94 -24.79
C LEU A 63 7.55 17.24 -23.34
N VAL A 64 7.19 18.41 -22.81
CA VAL A 64 7.48 18.80 -21.42
C VAL A 64 6.84 17.82 -20.44
N VAL A 65 5.56 17.49 -20.62
CA VAL A 65 4.88 16.51 -19.75
C VAL A 65 5.53 15.14 -19.86
N THR A 66 5.88 14.71 -21.08
CA THR A 66 6.57 13.44 -21.31
C THR A 66 7.90 13.38 -20.55
N PHE A 67 8.71 14.45 -20.61
CA PHE A 67 9.96 14.52 -19.87
C PHE A 67 9.76 14.55 -18.36
N ILE A 68 8.71 15.21 -17.86
CA ILE A 68 8.36 15.17 -16.44
C ILE A 68 8.05 13.73 -16.01
N LEU A 69 7.19 13.02 -16.75
CA LEU A 69 6.83 11.64 -16.42
C LEU A 69 8.02 10.67 -16.48
N ILE A 70 8.86 10.78 -17.52
CA ILE A 70 10.10 9.99 -17.65
C ILE A 70 11.05 10.31 -16.49
N GLY A 71 11.30 11.60 -16.24
CA GLY A 71 12.20 12.06 -15.18
C GLY A 71 11.74 11.60 -13.80
N SER A 72 10.44 11.72 -13.51
CA SER A 72 9.83 11.23 -12.27
C SER A 72 9.99 9.72 -12.08
N THR A 73 9.77 8.93 -13.14
CA THR A 73 9.91 7.47 -13.09
C THR A 73 11.37 7.04 -12.87
N VAL A 74 12.30 7.64 -13.62
CA VAL A 74 13.73 7.38 -13.47
C VAL A 74 14.18 7.77 -12.07
N TYR A 75 13.78 8.95 -11.60
CA TYR A 75 14.13 9.44 -10.27
C TYR A 75 13.66 8.47 -9.18
N LEU A 76 12.39 8.05 -9.18
CA LEU A 76 11.86 7.05 -8.25
C LEU A 76 12.70 5.78 -8.22
N ASN A 77 12.96 5.19 -9.39
CA ASN A 77 13.73 3.95 -9.46
C ASN A 77 15.15 4.13 -8.93
N THR A 78 15.81 5.27 -9.20
CA THR A 78 17.19 5.51 -8.78
C THR A 78 17.36 5.74 -7.27
N VAL A 79 16.34 6.31 -6.61
CA VAL A 79 16.39 6.57 -5.16
C VAL A 79 15.75 5.45 -4.34
N SER A 80 15.08 4.51 -5.00
CA SER A 80 14.38 3.41 -4.34
C SER A 80 15.31 2.37 -3.73
N THR A 81 14.91 1.81 -2.59
CA THR A 81 15.62 0.68 -1.99
C THR A 81 15.39 -0.62 -2.77
N SER A 82 14.28 -0.74 -3.49
CA SER A 82 14.00 -1.88 -4.37
C SER A 82 14.74 -1.85 -5.72
N GLY A 83 15.27 -0.69 -6.12
CA GLY A 83 15.91 -0.51 -7.43
C GLY A 83 14.93 -0.55 -8.62
N GLY A 84 13.62 -0.53 -8.36
CA GLY A 84 12.57 -0.68 -9.36
C GLY A 84 11.23 -1.11 -8.76
N PRO A 85 10.21 -1.37 -9.60
CA PRO A 85 8.91 -1.85 -9.12
C PRO A 85 9.01 -3.27 -8.55
N VAL A 86 8.35 -3.48 -7.41
CA VAL A 86 8.17 -4.78 -6.78
C VAL A 86 6.71 -5.22 -6.88
N HIS A 87 6.47 -6.50 -6.64
CA HIS A 87 5.15 -7.09 -6.52
C HIS A 87 5.24 -8.13 -5.40
N ARG A 88 4.87 -7.70 -4.19
CA ARG A 88 4.99 -8.51 -2.97
C ARG A 88 3.62 -8.71 -2.34
N HIS A 89 3.42 -9.90 -1.80
CA HIS A 89 2.21 -10.31 -1.12
C HIS A 89 2.49 -10.78 0.29
N ALA A 90 1.59 -10.44 1.21
CA ALA A 90 1.49 -11.08 2.52
C ALA A 90 0.01 -11.27 2.86
N ASP A 91 -0.38 -12.46 3.31
CA ASP A 91 -1.74 -12.66 3.80
C ASP A 91 -1.84 -12.13 5.23
N PHE A 92 -3.02 -11.66 5.62
CA PHE A 92 -3.25 -11.21 6.98
C PHE A 92 -4.64 -11.60 7.50
N GLU A 93 -4.74 -11.73 8.82
CA GLU A 93 -6.02 -11.85 9.52
C GLU A 93 -6.01 -10.97 10.76
N MET A 94 -7.17 -10.40 11.08
CA MET A 94 -7.38 -9.66 12.33
C MET A 94 -8.41 -10.39 13.18
N TRP A 95 -8.08 -10.63 14.44
CA TRP A 95 -8.96 -11.25 15.41
C TRP A 95 -9.10 -10.35 16.64
N ALA A 96 -10.31 -10.17 17.14
CA ALA A 96 -10.57 -9.45 18.38
C ALA A 96 -11.55 -10.24 19.25
N CYS A 97 -11.16 -10.50 20.50
CA CYS A 97 -11.99 -11.21 21.47
C CYS A 97 -12.57 -12.57 20.99
N GLY A 98 -11.87 -13.25 20.09
CA GLY A 98 -12.25 -14.56 19.53
C GLY A 98 -13.00 -14.50 18.20
N GLU A 99 -13.38 -13.30 17.74
CA GLU A 99 -14.06 -13.07 16.47
C GLU A 99 -13.07 -12.55 15.43
N GLU A 100 -13.21 -13.01 14.19
CA GLU A 100 -12.45 -12.46 13.07
C GLU A 100 -13.08 -11.13 12.64
N LEU A 101 -12.24 -10.13 12.34
CA LEU A 101 -12.66 -8.86 11.79
C LEU A 101 -12.24 -8.81 10.33
N GLU A 102 -13.20 -8.50 9.47
CA GLU A 102 -12.94 -8.24 8.05
C GLU A 102 -12.55 -6.77 7.86
N LEU A 103 -11.58 -6.54 6.98
CA LEU A 103 -11.23 -5.19 6.54
C LEU A 103 -12.43 -4.60 5.79
N GLU A 104 -12.59 -3.27 5.84
CA GLU A 104 -13.60 -2.58 5.05
C GLU A 104 -13.50 -2.92 3.55
N ASP A 105 -14.63 -3.26 2.93
CA ASP A 105 -14.72 -3.56 1.51
C ASP A 105 -14.43 -2.28 0.68
N PRO A 106 -13.81 -2.40 -0.50
CA PRO A 106 -13.66 -1.27 -1.41
C PRO A 106 -15.02 -0.65 -1.78
N SER A 107 -15.26 0.60 -1.38
CA SER A 107 -16.55 1.28 -1.57
C SER A 107 -16.64 2.16 -2.82
N GLU A 108 -15.51 2.38 -3.52
CA GLU A 108 -15.43 3.31 -4.64
C GLU A 108 -15.92 2.67 -5.96
N PHE A 109 -16.78 3.38 -6.69
CA PHE A 109 -17.40 2.88 -7.94
C PHE A 109 -16.41 2.43 -9.04
N LEU A 110 -15.18 2.96 -9.02
CA LEU A 110 -14.15 2.68 -10.03
C LEU A 110 -12.92 1.95 -9.45
N SER A 111 -12.94 1.59 -8.17
CA SER A 111 -11.79 0.99 -7.50
C SER A 111 -12.21 -0.25 -6.71
N ASN A 112 -11.56 -1.39 -7.00
CA ASN A 112 -11.73 -2.66 -6.29
C ASN A 112 -10.64 -2.84 -5.21
N LYS A 113 -10.10 -1.74 -4.68
CA LYS A 113 -9.05 -1.77 -3.67
C LYS A 113 -9.27 -0.74 -2.57
N ILE A 114 -8.81 -1.08 -1.37
CA ILE A 114 -8.65 -0.18 -0.23
C ILE A 114 -7.17 0.10 -0.01
N GLY A 115 -6.78 1.38 0.09
CA GLY A 115 -5.39 1.80 0.22
C GLY A 115 -4.90 2.74 -0.88
N THR A 116 -3.60 2.69 -1.16
CA THR A 116 -2.94 3.48 -2.21
C THR A 116 -2.66 2.65 -3.46
N PRO A 117 -2.30 3.27 -4.60
CA PRO A 117 -1.84 2.52 -5.76
C PRO A 117 -0.66 1.59 -5.50
N VAL A 118 0.19 1.89 -4.51
CA VAL A 118 1.39 1.10 -4.20
C VAL A 118 1.14 0.06 -3.12
N LEU A 119 0.32 0.37 -2.12
CA LEU A 119 0.07 -0.51 -0.98
C LEU A 119 -1.44 -0.58 -0.71
N HIS A 120 -2.04 -1.75 -0.89
CA HIS A 120 -3.50 -1.93 -0.87
C HIS A 120 -3.94 -3.38 -0.61
N GLU A 121 -5.26 -3.59 -0.55
CA GLU A 121 -5.95 -4.87 -0.35
C GLU A 121 -7.15 -4.95 -1.33
N HIS A 122 -7.50 -6.16 -1.79
CA HIS A 122 -8.48 -6.42 -2.87
C HIS A 122 -9.74 -7.20 -2.44
N ASN A 123 -10.12 -7.15 -1.16
CA ASN A 123 -11.06 -8.04 -0.50
C ASN A 123 -10.68 -9.54 -0.63
N ASP A 124 -9.40 -9.82 -0.48
CA ASP A 124 -8.77 -11.14 -0.56
C ASP A 124 -7.90 -11.47 0.65
N LYS A 125 -7.94 -10.65 1.71
CA LYS A 125 -7.14 -10.79 2.94
C LYS A 125 -5.64 -10.79 2.68
N ARG A 126 -5.23 -10.04 1.66
CA ARG A 126 -3.84 -9.95 1.23
C ARG A 126 -3.37 -8.51 1.12
N ILE A 127 -2.23 -8.25 1.74
CA ILE A 127 -1.48 -7.02 1.54
C ILE A 127 -0.77 -7.12 0.19
N HIS A 128 -1.09 -6.21 -0.72
CA HIS A 128 -0.44 -6.05 -2.02
C HIS A 128 0.50 -4.85 -1.95
N LEU A 129 1.80 -5.08 -2.13
CA LEU A 129 2.81 -4.03 -2.34
C LEU A 129 3.29 -4.08 -3.79
N GLU A 130 2.75 -3.19 -4.61
CA GLU A 130 2.92 -3.14 -6.06
C GLU A 130 3.45 -1.78 -6.51
N GLY A 131 4.70 -1.72 -6.93
CA GLY A 131 5.33 -0.47 -7.37
C GLY A 131 6.66 -0.21 -6.70
N VAL A 132 7.09 1.04 -6.66
CA VAL A 132 8.45 1.39 -6.25
C VAL A 132 8.52 1.61 -4.74
N VAL A 133 9.39 0.86 -4.05
CA VAL A 133 9.61 0.98 -2.60
C VAL A 133 10.76 1.94 -2.37
N VAL A 134 10.43 3.18 -1.99
CA VAL A 134 11.45 4.22 -1.80
C VAL A 134 12.20 3.95 -0.52
N GLU A 135 11.48 3.70 0.57
CA GLU A 135 12.04 3.36 1.87
C GLU A 135 11.48 2.03 2.38
N PRO A 136 12.21 1.28 3.24
CA PRO A 136 11.72 0.01 3.78
C PRO A 136 10.35 0.12 4.46
N ARG A 137 10.10 1.27 5.12
CA ARG A 137 8.82 1.56 5.78
C ARG A 137 7.61 1.62 4.83
N ASP A 138 7.83 1.78 3.52
CA ASP A 138 6.74 1.84 2.54
C ASP A 138 6.03 0.49 2.39
N GLY A 139 6.71 -0.61 2.73
CA GLY A 139 6.14 -1.95 2.83
C GLY A 139 5.80 -2.40 4.26
N SER A 140 5.70 -1.46 5.20
CA SER A 140 5.46 -1.80 6.61
C SER A 140 3.99 -2.02 6.94
N LEU A 141 3.71 -2.87 7.93
CA LEU A 141 2.37 -3.08 8.48
C LEU A 141 1.77 -1.77 9.03
N GLY A 142 2.59 -0.91 9.63
CA GLY A 142 2.18 0.42 10.07
C GLY A 142 1.69 1.29 8.93
N LYS A 143 2.44 1.31 7.81
CA LYS A 143 2.04 2.04 6.60
C LYS A 143 0.79 1.44 5.97
N PHE A 144 0.68 0.11 5.90
CA PHE A 144 -0.51 -0.59 5.40
C PHE A 144 -1.76 -0.16 6.17
N MET A 145 -1.74 -0.30 7.49
CA MET A 145 -2.86 0.11 8.34
C MET A 145 -3.22 1.59 8.14
N LYS A 146 -2.22 2.48 8.01
CA LYS A 146 -2.46 3.90 7.77
C LYS A 146 -3.17 4.15 6.43
N VAL A 147 -2.74 3.50 5.35
CA VAL A 147 -3.31 3.74 4.02
C VAL A 147 -4.68 3.12 3.83
N THR A 148 -4.99 2.04 4.55
CA THR A 148 -6.31 1.40 4.53
C THR A 148 -7.32 2.07 5.49
N GLY A 149 -6.96 3.19 6.12
CA GLY A 149 -7.89 3.96 6.99
C GLY A 149 -7.82 3.61 8.49
N GLY A 150 -6.91 2.71 8.86
CA GLY A 150 -6.63 2.33 10.25
C GLY A 150 -5.37 2.96 10.83
N SER A 151 -4.91 2.39 11.94
CA SER A 151 -3.60 2.66 12.52
C SER A 151 -3.18 1.51 13.42
N ILE A 152 -1.88 1.32 13.61
CA ILE A 152 -1.34 0.34 14.54
C ILE A 152 -0.18 0.97 15.30
N THR A 153 -0.13 0.72 16.60
CA THR A 153 0.98 1.06 17.50
C THR A 153 1.42 -0.19 18.25
N ARG A 154 2.36 -0.06 19.20
CA ARG A 154 2.70 -1.19 20.09
C ARG A 154 1.57 -1.55 21.06
N ASN A 155 0.66 -0.61 21.34
CA ASN A 155 -0.33 -0.74 22.40
C ASN A 155 -1.77 -0.62 21.94
N SER A 156 -2.00 -0.39 20.65
CA SER A 156 -3.34 -0.17 20.12
C SER A 156 -3.41 -0.44 18.63
N ILE A 157 -4.62 -0.75 18.17
CA ILE A 157 -4.96 -0.86 16.76
C ILE A 157 -6.31 -0.19 16.52
N VAL A 158 -6.41 0.58 15.44
CA VAL A 158 -7.68 0.99 14.84
C VAL A 158 -7.79 0.23 13.52
N PHE A 159 -8.75 -0.67 13.44
CA PHE A 159 -8.97 -1.55 12.31
C PHE A 159 -10.26 -1.13 11.58
N PRO A 160 -10.18 -0.71 10.31
CA PRO A 160 -11.35 -0.25 9.55
C PRO A 160 -12.17 -1.47 9.11
N THR A 161 -13.45 -1.49 9.43
CA THR A 161 -14.41 -2.55 9.08
C THR A 161 -15.62 -1.93 8.39
N ASN A 162 -16.44 -2.76 7.74
CA ASN A 162 -17.71 -2.32 7.14
C ASN A 162 -18.70 -1.66 8.13
N ASP A 163 -18.58 -1.97 9.42
CA ASP A 163 -19.39 -1.36 10.50
C ASP A 163 -18.74 -0.11 11.10
N GLY A 164 -17.65 0.39 10.49
CA GLY A 164 -16.82 1.49 10.96
C GLY A 164 -15.52 1.04 11.64
N GLY A 165 -14.70 2.03 12.04
CA GLY A 165 -13.41 1.76 12.67
C GLY A 165 -13.56 1.13 14.07
N ARG A 166 -12.94 -0.02 14.28
CA ARG A 166 -12.87 -0.72 15.57
C ARG A 166 -11.54 -0.40 16.23
N SER A 167 -11.57 0.22 17.41
CA SER A 167 -10.37 0.54 18.18
C SER A 167 -10.20 -0.43 19.33
N PHE A 168 -8.97 -0.91 19.54
CA PHE A 168 -8.59 -1.74 20.67
C PHE A 168 -7.32 -1.20 21.30
N ILE A 169 -7.31 -1.13 22.64
CA ILE A 169 -6.19 -0.58 23.42
C ILE A 169 -5.79 -1.59 24.50
N ASN A 170 -4.49 -1.84 24.64
CA ASN A 170 -3.97 -2.75 25.67
C ASN A 170 -4.51 -2.39 27.05
N GLY A 171 -4.99 -3.41 27.77
CA GLY A 171 -5.63 -3.26 29.08
C GLY A 171 -7.16 -3.29 29.02
N GLU A 172 -7.78 -3.10 27.85
CA GLU A 172 -9.20 -3.41 27.67
C GLU A 172 -9.46 -4.91 27.85
N THR A 173 -10.70 -5.27 28.13
CA THR A 173 -11.05 -6.66 28.46
C THR A 173 -11.80 -7.36 27.33
N CYS A 174 -11.37 -8.56 26.99
CA CYS A 174 -12.18 -9.53 26.26
C CYS A 174 -12.78 -10.52 27.25
N GLN A 175 -14.11 -10.64 27.29
CA GLN A 175 -14.82 -11.58 28.17
C GLN A 175 -14.39 -11.48 29.66
N GLY A 176 -14.15 -10.24 30.13
CA GLY A 176 -13.73 -9.97 31.50
C GLY A 176 -12.25 -10.24 31.80
N ARG A 177 -11.43 -10.59 30.80
CA ARG A 177 -9.98 -10.78 30.96
C ARG A 177 -9.19 -9.66 30.27
N PRO A 178 -8.18 -9.06 30.93
CA PRO A 178 -7.28 -8.10 30.30
C PRO A 178 -6.68 -8.67 29.01
N SER A 179 -6.69 -7.86 27.96
CA SER A 179 -6.24 -8.22 26.62
C SER A 179 -5.22 -7.21 26.10
N GLU A 180 -4.38 -7.67 25.18
CA GLU A 180 -3.35 -6.89 24.52
C GLU A 180 -3.33 -7.21 23.02
N LEU A 181 -2.92 -6.22 22.23
CA LEU A 181 -2.57 -6.37 20.83
C LEU A 181 -1.30 -7.21 20.72
N GLN A 182 -1.37 -8.28 19.95
CA GLN A 182 -0.29 -9.22 19.70
C GLN A 182 -0.26 -9.53 18.22
N VAL A 183 0.90 -9.43 17.59
CA VAL A 183 1.04 -9.74 16.17
C VAL A 183 2.01 -10.89 16.00
N PHE A 184 1.59 -11.91 15.26
CA PHE A 184 2.36 -13.10 14.98
C PHE A 184 2.59 -13.20 13.48
N VAL A 185 3.79 -13.61 13.09
CA VAL A 185 4.14 -13.78 11.68
C VAL A 185 4.61 -15.21 11.45
N TYR A 186 3.99 -15.85 10.47
CA TYR A 186 4.46 -17.09 9.87
C TYR A 186 5.35 -16.76 8.67
N GLN A 187 6.55 -17.34 8.62
CA GLN A 187 7.49 -17.15 7.52
C GLN A 187 8.00 -18.49 7.02
N THR A 188 8.05 -18.66 5.71
CA THR A 188 8.57 -19.89 5.11
C THR A 188 10.09 -19.92 5.17
N THR A 189 10.65 -21.12 5.28
CA THR A 189 12.09 -21.38 5.26
C THR A 189 12.46 -22.09 3.96
N GLU A 190 13.71 -21.99 3.53
CA GLU A 190 14.21 -22.62 2.29
C GLU A 190 13.94 -24.13 2.21
N ASN A 191 13.80 -24.81 3.35
CA ASN A 191 13.58 -26.26 3.41
C ASN A 191 12.10 -26.68 3.34
N GLY A 192 11.17 -25.73 3.12
CA GLY A 192 9.73 -25.97 3.05
C GLY A 192 9.04 -26.06 4.41
N TYR A 193 9.72 -25.68 5.51
CA TYR A 193 9.08 -25.51 6.82
C TYR A 193 8.68 -24.05 7.05
N TYR A 194 7.81 -23.78 8.02
CA TYR A 194 7.56 -22.42 8.48
C TYR A 194 8.08 -22.17 9.91
N THR A 195 8.39 -20.92 10.22
CA THR A 195 8.62 -20.43 11.59
C THR A 195 7.46 -19.54 12.03
N LEU A 196 7.25 -19.43 13.34
CA LEU A 196 6.27 -18.53 13.95
C LEU A 196 7.00 -17.59 14.90
N ARG A 197 6.81 -16.28 14.74
CA ARG A 197 7.43 -15.26 15.60
C ARG A 197 6.39 -14.24 16.07
N LYS A 198 6.36 -13.95 17.37
CA LYS A 198 5.64 -12.79 17.92
C LYS A 198 6.46 -11.53 17.70
N LEU A 199 5.84 -10.48 17.18
CA LEU A 199 6.50 -9.19 16.93
C LEU A 199 6.50 -8.31 18.18
N GLU A 200 7.66 -7.70 18.47
CA GLU A 200 7.79 -6.71 19.56
C GLU A 200 7.35 -5.30 19.12
N ASN A 201 7.52 -4.99 17.83
CA ASN A 201 7.17 -3.70 17.26
C ASN A 201 6.40 -3.87 15.94
N PRO A 202 5.11 -4.26 15.99
CA PRO A 202 4.31 -4.54 14.80
C PRO A 202 4.30 -3.43 13.72
N PRO A 203 4.23 -2.13 14.07
CA PRO A 203 4.19 -1.06 13.05
C PRO A 203 5.42 -1.01 12.14
N GLU A 204 6.57 -1.47 12.62
CA GLU A 204 7.83 -1.46 11.86
C GLU A 204 8.05 -2.73 11.03
N TYR A 205 7.17 -3.74 11.18
CA TYR A 205 7.28 -4.97 10.42
C TYR A 205 7.12 -4.72 8.93
N THR A 206 8.13 -5.09 8.15
CA THR A 206 8.11 -5.00 6.68
C THR A 206 7.89 -6.38 6.10
N ILE A 207 6.95 -6.50 5.16
CA ILE A 207 6.62 -7.78 4.54
C ILE A 207 7.79 -8.35 3.72
N SER A 208 7.85 -9.67 3.63
CA SER A 208 8.83 -10.42 2.83
C SER A 208 8.82 -10.03 1.35
N ASP A 209 9.95 -10.22 0.67
CA ASP A 209 10.12 -9.98 -0.77
C ASP A 209 9.60 -11.15 -1.61
N GLU A 210 8.33 -11.49 -1.47
CA GLU A 210 7.72 -12.67 -2.10
C GLU A 210 6.40 -12.30 -2.77
N SER A 211 6.19 -12.75 -4.01
CA SER A 211 4.98 -12.44 -4.81
C SER A 211 3.87 -13.48 -4.65
N VAL A 212 4.07 -14.51 -3.84
CA VAL A 212 3.10 -15.60 -3.60
C VAL A 212 3.13 -15.94 -2.12
N VAL A 213 1.98 -16.29 -1.55
CA VAL A 213 1.84 -16.65 -0.14
C VAL A 213 1.33 -18.08 -0.05
N PRO A 214 2.10 -19.01 0.56
CA PRO A 214 3.55 -18.94 0.84
C PRO A 214 4.40 -18.90 -0.46
N PRO A 215 5.69 -18.51 -0.43
CA PRO A 215 6.57 -18.29 0.72
C PRO A 215 6.40 -16.94 1.45
N GLY A 216 5.63 -16.01 0.88
CA GLY A 216 5.32 -14.73 1.50
C GLY A 216 4.66 -14.87 2.85
N ASP A 217 4.67 -13.79 3.63
CA ASP A 217 4.29 -13.85 5.03
C ASP A 217 2.79 -14.14 5.24
N CYS A 218 2.47 -14.80 6.35
CA CYS A 218 1.13 -14.77 6.94
C CYS A 218 1.17 -14.03 8.29
N ILE A 219 0.39 -12.96 8.40
CA ILE A 219 0.39 -12.04 9.54
C ILE A 219 -0.92 -12.19 10.31
N ILE A 220 -0.86 -12.65 11.56
CA ILE A 220 -2.01 -12.73 12.45
C ILE A 220 -1.94 -11.60 13.46
N MET A 221 -2.89 -10.68 13.39
CA MET A 221 -3.11 -9.65 14.40
C MET A 221 -4.20 -10.10 15.37
N GLU A 222 -3.93 -10.06 16.67
CA GLU A 222 -4.89 -10.47 17.68
C GLU A 222 -5.00 -9.48 18.83
N PHE A 223 -6.23 -9.09 19.16
CA PHE A 223 -6.55 -8.47 20.44
C PHE A 223 -7.19 -9.49 21.38
N ALA A 224 -6.38 -10.03 22.29
CA ALA A 224 -6.73 -11.19 23.13
C ALA A 224 -5.88 -11.22 24.43
N PRO A 225 -6.18 -12.10 25.39
CA PRO A 225 -5.31 -12.30 26.56
C PRO A 225 -3.86 -12.58 26.14
N PRO A 226 -2.86 -12.08 26.91
CA PRO A 226 -1.45 -12.25 26.59
C PRO A 226 -1.05 -13.71 26.36
N LYS A 227 -0.34 -13.98 25.27
CA LYS A 227 0.14 -15.31 24.87
C LYS A 227 1.44 -15.21 24.05
N GLN A 228 2.14 -16.33 23.92
CA GLN A 228 3.41 -16.39 23.18
C GLN A 228 3.26 -16.98 21.78
N THR A 229 2.13 -17.60 21.49
CA THR A 229 1.83 -18.27 20.23
C THR A 229 0.37 -18.03 19.85
N THR A 230 0.06 -18.26 18.58
CA THR A 230 -1.32 -18.25 18.08
C THR A 230 -1.70 -19.63 17.55
N SER A 231 -3.00 -19.93 17.60
CA SER A 231 -3.61 -21.09 16.95
C SER A 231 -4.25 -20.72 15.60
N LYS A 232 -4.21 -19.45 15.21
CA LYS A 232 -4.75 -18.92 13.94
C LYS A 232 -3.68 -19.03 12.86
N MET A 233 -4.11 -19.18 11.62
CA MET A 233 -3.24 -19.31 10.45
C MET A 233 -4.01 -18.87 9.21
N CYS A 234 -3.36 -18.07 8.37
CA CYS A 234 -3.96 -17.61 7.12
C CYS A 234 -4.28 -18.78 6.22
N ARG A 235 -5.41 -18.68 5.51
CA ARG A 235 -5.96 -19.78 4.70
C ARG A 235 -4.95 -20.40 3.71
N GLN A 236 -4.10 -19.61 3.06
CA GLN A 236 -3.15 -20.14 2.08
C GLN A 236 -2.05 -21.00 2.73
N TYR A 237 -1.63 -20.66 3.95
CA TYR A 237 -0.70 -21.50 4.71
C TYR A 237 -1.35 -22.83 5.11
N GLU A 238 -2.62 -22.82 5.52
CA GLU A 238 -3.37 -24.06 5.80
C GLU A 238 -3.45 -24.96 4.57
N VAL A 239 -3.84 -24.39 3.41
CA VAL A 239 -3.93 -25.13 2.15
C VAL A 239 -2.58 -25.69 1.75
N ALA A 240 -1.50 -24.91 1.87
CA ALA A 240 -0.15 -25.37 1.55
C ALA A 240 0.32 -26.53 2.45
N LEU A 241 -0.11 -26.57 3.72
CA LEU A 241 0.14 -27.72 4.60
C LEU A 241 -0.68 -28.94 4.17
N ASP A 242 -1.96 -28.75 3.85
CA ASP A 242 -2.87 -29.83 3.47
C ASP A 242 -2.42 -30.54 2.18
N ILE A 243 -1.88 -29.79 1.20
CA ILE A 243 -1.38 -30.35 -0.06
C ILE A 243 0.09 -30.79 -0.01
N GLY A 244 0.79 -30.52 1.10
CA GLY A 244 2.19 -30.93 1.32
C GLY A 244 3.25 -29.99 0.74
N ASP A 245 2.88 -28.80 0.26
CA ASP A 245 3.81 -27.76 -0.19
C ASP A 245 4.59 -27.15 1.00
N LEU A 246 3.98 -27.13 2.18
CA LEU A 246 4.64 -26.88 3.46
C LEU A 246 4.74 -28.17 4.28
N LYS A 247 5.90 -28.41 4.90
CA LYS A 247 6.21 -29.58 5.73
C LYS A 247 5.78 -29.45 7.19
N GLY A 248 5.19 -28.31 7.57
CA GLY A 248 4.86 -27.98 8.95
C GLY A 248 5.83 -26.99 9.59
N ARG A 249 5.72 -26.87 10.92
CA ARG A 249 6.60 -26.00 11.72
C ARG A 249 8.01 -26.55 11.72
N LYS A 250 9.01 -25.67 11.56
CA LYS A 250 10.42 -26.03 11.65
C LYS A 250 10.70 -26.69 13.01
N PRO A 251 11.30 -27.90 13.06
CA PRO A 251 11.75 -28.51 14.29
C PRO A 251 12.80 -27.62 14.98
N GLU A 252 12.77 -27.56 16.30
CA GLU A 252 13.80 -26.89 17.11
C GLU A 252 15.14 -27.63 17.06
#